data_AF-A0A940DTW9-F1
#
_entry.id   AF-A0A940DTW9-F1
#
_cell.length_a   1.000
_cell.length_b   1.000
_cell.length_c   1.000
_cell.angle_alpha   90.00
_cell.angle_beta   90.00
_cell.angle_gamma   90.00
#
_symmetry.space_group_name_H-M   'P 1'
#
loop_
_entity.id
_entity.type
_entity.pdbx_description
1 polymer ?
#
loop_
_entity_poly.entity_id
_entity_poly.type
_entity_poly.pdbx_seq_one_letter_code
_entity_poly.pdbx_strand_id
1 'polypeptide(L)'
;MVRKVIIFVAFIVLFIFFPGSIAAQEKVPDTEYAGKERWAYKTNALEWLLTIPNFGVEYDLSKSVYNRMTIGATAKYNWNTSHNYATPMVFNLTEFRPEFRYYWRHTQKTLRSPDDTSKVGFGQWLRENIFTSDRKNPKDWRACYIGGYLSGGGYSVKLGKEGRQGQLYGIGVTFGYGIPLYQYEKGAVDLDLGMSVGLALTKYDAFAHNPDGDYYTVLPESSKGLHIVPFPVISELKVAFVFRKRSIDDKYKRVDQEKLREKMDRRDRKAMQRDSLQQQRALDREKLAAEKAAAAEERRLSDTPVVQPAEPSSAEKAAGRPAKSGKEKISREKKEKPAKESGFMKLFRKKSDVKEEEEQ
;
A
#
# COMPACT_ATOMS: atom_id res chain seq x y z
N MET A 1 -47.23 -28.79 2.00
CA MET A 1 -46.37 -28.71 0.79
C MET A 1 -45.06 -27.95 1.04
N VAL A 2 -45.11 -26.75 1.65
CA VAL A 2 -43.95 -25.85 1.85
C VAL A 2 -42.75 -26.53 2.55
N ARG A 3 -42.98 -27.33 3.59
CA ARG A 3 -41.90 -28.05 4.31
C ARG A 3 -41.16 -29.09 3.44
N LYS A 4 -41.87 -29.75 2.51
CA LYS A 4 -41.26 -30.72 1.57
C LYS A 4 -40.50 -30.00 0.44
N VAL A 5 -40.99 -28.84 -0.01
CA VAL A 5 -40.31 -28.01 -1.01
C VAL A 5 -39.03 -27.39 -0.44
N ILE A 6 -39.04 -26.93 0.82
CA ILE A 6 -37.83 -26.39 1.48
C ILE A 6 -36.76 -27.47 1.65
N ILE A 7 -37.15 -28.68 2.07
CA ILE A 7 -36.21 -29.81 2.18
C ILE A 7 -35.67 -30.18 0.79
N PHE A 8 -36.51 -30.18 -0.25
CA PHE A 8 -36.09 -30.50 -1.61
C PHE A 8 -35.14 -29.45 -2.21
N VAL A 9 -35.39 -28.16 -1.96
CA VAL A 9 -34.50 -27.05 -2.36
C VAL A 9 -33.20 -27.08 -1.56
N ALA A 10 -33.25 -27.37 -0.25
CA ALA A 10 -32.05 -27.55 0.56
C ALA A 10 -31.20 -28.75 0.10
N PHE A 11 -31.82 -29.86 -0.29
CA PHE A 11 -31.12 -31.02 -0.86
C PHE A 11 -30.50 -30.72 -2.23
N ILE A 12 -31.18 -29.96 -3.09
CA ILE A 12 -30.63 -29.54 -4.39
C ILE A 12 -29.45 -28.58 -4.20
N VAL A 13 -29.55 -27.63 -3.28
CA VAL A 13 -28.43 -26.74 -2.93
C VAL A 13 -27.26 -27.56 -2.41
N LEU A 14 -27.49 -28.55 -1.54
CA LEU A 14 -26.43 -29.44 -1.03
C LEU A 14 -25.81 -30.32 -2.14
N PHE A 15 -26.59 -30.76 -3.13
CA PHE A 15 -26.12 -31.55 -4.28
C PHE A 15 -25.32 -30.73 -5.30
N ILE A 16 -25.63 -29.44 -5.44
CA ILE A 16 -24.85 -28.49 -6.26
C ILE A 16 -23.52 -28.15 -5.56
N PHE A 17 -23.50 -28.09 -4.23
CA PHE A 17 -22.28 -27.84 -3.44
C PHE A 17 -21.41 -29.09 -3.21
N PHE A 18 -21.94 -30.31 -3.37
CA PHE A 18 -21.19 -31.57 -3.34
C PHE A 18 -21.39 -32.37 -4.64
N PRO A 19 -20.74 -32.01 -5.75
CA PRO A 19 -20.60 -32.94 -6.85
C PRO A 19 -19.67 -34.08 -6.39
N GLY A 20 -20.27 -35.24 -6.11
CA GLY A 20 -19.57 -36.51 -6.17
C GLY A 20 -18.98 -36.65 -7.58
N SER A 21 -17.69 -36.40 -7.72
CA SER A 21 -16.95 -36.62 -8.95
C SER A 21 -15.67 -37.36 -8.61
N ILE A 22 -15.78 -38.69 -8.63
CA ILE A 22 -14.67 -39.58 -8.95
C ILE A 22 -14.49 -39.44 -10.47
N ALA A 23 -13.76 -38.41 -10.88
CA ALA A 23 -13.16 -38.34 -12.20
C ALA A 23 -11.68 -38.14 -11.95
N ALA A 24 -10.85 -39.04 -12.48
CA ALA A 24 -9.41 -38.97 -12.39
C ALA A 24 -8.96 -37.59 -12.87
N GLN A 25 -8.56 -36.75 -11.92
CA GLN A 25 -8.05 -35.42 -12.20
C GLN A 25 -6.69 -35.63 -12.85
N GLU A 26 -6.58 -35.28 -14.13
CA GLU A 26 -5.30 -35.19 -14.83
C GLU A 26 -4.32 -34.40 -13.95
N LYS A 27 -3.15 -34.98 -13.66
CA LYS A 27 -2.14 -34.36 -12.79
C LYS A 27 -1.62 -33.09 -13.47
N VAL A 28 -2.29 -31.98 -13.21
CA VAL A 28 -1.81 -30.63 -13.54
C VAL A 28 -0.45 -30.46 -12.83
N PRO A 29 0.59 -29.97 -13.52
CA PRO A 29 1.90 -29.76 -12.90
C PRO A 29 1.76 -28.85 -11.66
N ASP A 30 2.57 -29.11 -10.62
CA ASP A 30 2.52 -28.44 -9.30
C ASP A 30 2.69 -26.90 -9.31
N THR A 31 2.89 -26.32 -10.51
CA THR A 31 3.09 -24.91 -10.82
C THR A 31 1.82 -24.20 -11.31
N GLU A 32 0.76 -24.94 -11.66
CA GLU A 32 -0.50 -24.40 -12.18
C GLU A 32 -1.73 -24.85 -11.39
N TYR A 33 -2.71 -23.96 -11.27
CA TYR A 33 -4.00 -24.27 -10.66
C TYR A 33 -5.00 -24.78 -11.70
N ALA A 34 -5.63 -25.93 -11.41
CA ALA A 34 -6.83 -26.34 -12.13
C ALA A 34 -7.95 -25.30 -11.94
N GLY A 35 -8.79 -25.09 -12.96
CA GLY A 35 -9.84 -24.05 -12.97
C GLY A 35 -10.75 -24.04 -11.73
N LYS A 36 -11.04 -25.23 -11.18
CA LYS A 36 -11.88 -25.41 -9.99
C LYS A 36 -11.18 -25.07 -8.67
N GLU A 37 -9.86 -25.02 -8.63
CA GLU A 37 -9.06 -24.78 -7.40
C GLU A 37 -8.80 -23.31 -7.12
N ARG A 38 -9.20 -22.46 -8.06
CA ARG A 38 -9.05 -21.00 -8.04
C ARG A 38 -10.22 -20.29 -7.40
N TRP A 39 -11.27 -21.03 -7.07
CA TRP A 39 -12.46 -20.53 -6.39
C TRP A 39 -12.25 -20.61 -4.88
N ALA A 40 -12.54 -19.49 -4.23
CA ALA A 40 -12.59 -19.35 -2.79
C ALA A 40 -13.99 -18.85 -2.42
N TYR A 41 -14.62 -19.48 -1.44
CA TYR A 41 -15.94 -19.09 -0.97
C TYR A 41 -15.78 -18.38 0.37
N LYS A 42 -16.49 -17.28 0.57
CA LYS A 42 -16.38 -16.43 1.76
C LYS A 42 -17.73 -16.26 2.41
N THR A 43 -17.72 -16.19 3.72
CA THR A 43 -18.91 -15.80 4.47
C THR A 43 -18.49 -15.06 5.74
N ASN A 44 -19.04 -13.87 5.94
CA ASN A 44 -18.73 -12.95 7.02
C ASN A 44 -19.55 -13.27 8.28
N ALA A 45 -18.88 -13.70 9.35
CA ALA A 45 -19.52 -14.08 10.60
C ALA A 45 -20.22 -12.90 11.29
N LEU A 46 -19.65 -11.70 11.20
CA LEU A 46 -20.22 -10.50 11.82
C LEU A 46 -21.57 -10.14 11.22
N GLU A 47 -21.73 -10.34 9.91
CA GLU A 47 -22.98 -10.08 9.21
C GLU A 47 -24.05 -11.15 9.51
N TRP A 48 -23.65 -12.41 9.70
CA TRP A 48 -24.55 -13.43 10.23
C TRP A 48 -25.08 -13.08 11.62
N LEU A 49 -24.23 -12.52 12.49
CA LEU A 49 -24.66 -12.02 13.81
C LEU A 49 -25.67 -10.87 13.70
N LEU A 50 -25.55 -10.05 12.66
CA LEU A 50 -26.50 -8.99 12.33
C LEU A 50 -27.70 -9.48 11.50
N THR A 51 -27.93 -10.80 11.41
CA THR A 51 -29.03 -11.44 10.66
C THR A 51 -29.02 -11.16 9.15
N ILE A 52 -27.88 -10.75 8.60
CA ILE A 52 -27.71 -10.53 7.16
C ILE A 52 -26.99 -11.75 6.59
N PRO A 53 -27.70 -12.69 5.92
CA PRO A 53 -27.03 -13.77 5.24
C PRO A 53 -26.19 -13.17 4.11
N ASN A 54 -24.97 -13.66 4.00
CA ASN A 54 -23.98 -13.15 3.08
C ASN A 54 -23.24 -14.31 2.42
N PHE A 55 -22.89 -14.11 1.16
CA PHE A 55 -22.14 -15.06 0.39
C PHE A 55 -21.17 -14.33 -0.51
N GLY A 56 -19.89 -14.65 -0.37
CA GLY A 56 -18.83 -14.11 -1.18
C GLY A 56 -18.15 -15.20 -1.99
N VAL A 57 -17.72 -14.84 -3.19
CA VAL A 57 -16.92 -15.69 -4.05
C VAL A 57 -15.69 -14.89 -4.46
N GLU A 58 -14.52 -15.52 -4.42
CA GLU A 58 -13.26 -14.96 -4.86
C GLU A 58 -12.61 -15.91 -5.88
N TYR A 59 -12.04 -15.34 -6.93
CA TYR A 59 -11.43 -16.02 -8.04
C TYR A 59 -10.02 -15.50 -8.27
N ASP A 60 -9.06 -16.41 -8.43
CA ASP A 60 -7.69 -16.08 -8.78
C ASP A 60 -7.52 -15.81 -10.28
N LEU A 61 -7.08 -14.60 -10.63
CA LEU A 61 -6.90 -14.15 -12.02
C LEU A 61 -5.92 -15.01 -12.85
N SER A 62 -4.79 -15.44 -12.28
CA SER A 62 -3.73 -16.16 -13.00
C SER A 62 -3.63 -17.62 -12.59
N LYS A 63 -3.16 -18.47 -13.52
CA LYS A 63 -3.03 -19.93 -13.36
C LYS A 63 -1.83 -20.29 -12.49
N SER A 64 -0.87 -19.38 -12.44
CA SER A 64 0.39 -19.59 -11.75
C SER A 64 0.23 -19.59 -10.23
N VAL A 65 0.98 -20.48 -9.58
CA VAL A 65 1.11 -20.53 -8.11
C VAL A 65 1.61 -19.20 -7.49
N TYR A 66 2.26 -18.36 -8.29
CA TYR A 66 2.76 -17.05 -7.88
C TYR A 66 1.73 -15.91 -7.95
N ASN A 67 0.49 -16.20 -8.35
CA ASN A 67 -0.54 -15.17 -8.47
C ASN A 67 -0.88 -14.54 -7.10
N ARG A 68 -0.89 -13.21 -7.06
CA ARG A 68 -1.23 -12.41 -5.88
C ARG A 68 -2.51 -11.59 -6.06
N MET A 69 -3.10 -11.58 -7.27
CA MET A 69 -4.28 -10.78 -7.60
C MET A 69 -5.52 -11.66 -7.66
N THR A 70 -6.58 -11.22 -6.98
CA THR A 70 -7.88 -11.88 -6.98
C THR A 70 -8.99 -10.89 -7.27
N ILE A 71 -10.06 -11.40 -7.87
CA ILE A 71 -11.31 -10.69 -8.05
C ILE A 71 -12.37 -11.47 -7.28
N GLY A 72 -13.15 -10.80 -6.46
CA GLY A 72 -14.29 -11.40 -5.81
C GLY A 72 -15.54 -10.56 -5.95
N ALA A 73 -16.66 -11.17 -5.60
CA ALA A 73 -17.94 -10.51 -5.45
C ALA A 73 -18.63 -11.06 -4.21
N THR A 74 -19.14 -10.16 -3.38
CA THR A 74 -19.93 -10.48 -2.19
C THR A 74 -21.34 -9.98 -2.38
N ALA A 75 -22.32 -10.84 -2.13
CA ALA A 75 -23.73 -10.50 -2.10
C ALA A 75 -24.26 -10.65 -0.67
N LYS A 76 -25.03 -9.67 -0.23
CA LYS A 76 -25.71 -9.62 1.06
C LYS A 76 -27.18 -9.41 0.78
N TYR A 77 -28.03 -10.18 1.45
CA TYR A 77 -29.45 -10.11 1.18
C TYR A 77 -30.27 -10.42 2.41
N ASN A 78 -30.90 -9.40 3.01
CA ASN A 78 -31.88 -9.62 4.07
C ASN A 78 -33.28 -9.77 3.47
N TRP A 79 -33.94 -10.92 3.68
CA TRP A 79 -35.32 -11.14 3.27
C TRP A 79 -36.28 -10.34 4.15
N ASN A 80 -37.11 -9.51 3.53
CA ASN A 80 -38.18 -8.82 4.24
C ASN A 80 -39.16 -9.88 4.79
N THR A 81 -39.16 -10.06 6.12
CA THR A 81 -40.05 -11.02 6.77
C THR A 81 -41.45 -10.41 6.84
N SER A 82 -42.48 -11.12 6.35
CA SER A 82 -43.86 -10.66 6.45
C SER A 82 -44.29 -10.66 7.92
N HIS A 83 -44.50 -9.49 8.48
CA HIS A 83 -45.08 -9.31 9.80
C HIS A 83 -46.51 -8.82 9.64
N ASN A 84 -47.43 -9.32 10.48
CA ASN A 84 -48.80 -8.81 10.53
C ASN A 84 -48.90 -7.40 11.13
N TYR A 85 -47.83 -6.95 11.80
CA TYR A 85 -47.71 -5.65 12.41
C TYR A 85 -46.51 -4.91 11.84
N ALA A 86 -46.62 -3.59 11.67
CA ALA A 86 -45.49 -2.75 11.33
C ALA A 86 -44.52 -2.73 12.51
N THR A 87 -43.31 -3.25 12.30
CA THR A 87 -42.33 -3.30 13.36
C THR A 87 -41.76 -1.90 13.61
N PRO A 88 -41.60 -1.48 14.88
CA PRO A 88 -40.99 -0.19 15.20
C PRO A 88 -39.52 -0.13 14.80
N MET A 89 -38.85 -1.29 14.73
CA MET A 89 -37.48 -1.46 14.25
C MET A 89 -37.49 -2.17 12.89
N VAL A 90 -36.77 -1.62 11.91
CA VAL A 90 -36.63 -2.18 10.56
C VAL A 90 -35.15 -2.22 10.23
N PHE A 91 -34.66 -3.37 9.80
CA PHE A 91 -33.26 -3.52 9.39
C PHE A 91 -33.16 -4.43 8.17
N ASN A 92 -33.34 -3.85 6.98
CA ASN A 92 -33.22 -4.55 5.71
C ASN A 92 -32.02 -4.00 4.95
N LEU A 93 -31.16 -4.90 4.48
CA LEU A 93 -29.98 -4.55 3.69
C LEU A 93 -29.85 -5.52 2.51
N THR A 94 -29.70 -4.96 1.32
CA THR A 94 -29.32 -5.70 0.12
C THR A 94 -28.10 -5.01 -0.46
N GLU A 95 -26.99 -5.73 -0.61
CA GLU A 95 -25.74 -5.14 -1.11
C GLU A 95 -25.04 -6.14 -2.04
N PHE A 96 -24.64 -5.66 -3.21
CA PHE A 96 -23.71 -6.34 -4.09
C PHE A 96 -22.38 -5.59 -4.11
N ARG A 97 -21.29 -6.31 -3.89
CA ARG A 97 -19.95 -5.74 -3.69
C ARG A 97 -18.88 -6.52 -4.45
N PRO A 98 -18.54 -6.10 -5.68
CA PRO A 98 -17.32 -6.57 -6.33
C PRO A 98 -16.07 -5.99 -5.66
N GLU A 99 -15.05 -6.82 -5.50
CA GLU A 99 -13.80 -6.51 -4.85
C GLU A 99 -12.62 -6.98 -5.68
N PHE A 100 -11.59 -6.15 -5.78
CA PHE A 100 -10.31 -6.53 -6.33
C PHE A 100 -9.28 -6.53 -5.20
N ARG A 101 -8.54 -7.62 -5.00
CA ARG A 101 -7.56 -7.72 -3.91
C ARG A 101 -6.18 -8.13 -4.42
N TYR A 102 -5.15 -7.56 -3.81
CA TYR A 102 -3.76 -7.90 -3.99
C TYR A 102 -3.19 -8.41 -2.66
N TYR A 103 -2.70 -9.64 -2.65
CA TYR A 103 -2.14 -10.31 -1.48
C TYR A 103 -0.61 -10.20 -1.44
N TRP A 104 -0.05 -10.01 -0.25
CA TRP A 104 1.38 -10.16 0.01
C TRP A 104 1.61 -10.80 1.37
N ARG A 105 2.75 -11.46 1.52
CA ARG A 105 3.26 -11.96 2.79
C ARG A 105 4.38 -11.05 3.26
N HIS A 106 4.59 -10.95 4.57
CA HIS A 106 5.77 -10.29 5.11
C HIS A 106 6.96 -11.24 5.03
N THR A 107 8.12 -10.75 4.58
CA THR A 107 9.36 -11.54 4.51
C THR A 107 10.29 -11.12 5.64
N GLN A 108 11.13 -12.05 6.13
CA GLN A 108 12.19 -11.72 7.09
C GLN A 108 13.13 -10.71 6.45
N LYS A 109 13.34 -9.59 7.14
CA LYS A 109 14.35 -8.61 6.73
C LYS A 109 15.72 -9.26 6.92
N THR A 110 16.36 -9.69 5.83
CA THR A 110 17.81 -9.97 5.84
C THR A 110 18.48 -8.67 6.28
N LEU A 111 19.24 -8.71 7.38
CA LEU A 111 19.86 -7.57 8.05
C LEU A 111 20.37 -6.52 7.05
N ARG A 112 19.58 -5.47 6.81
CA ARG A 112 20.03 -4.29 6.08
C ARG A 112 20.85 -3.45 7.05
N SER A 113 22.07 -3.10 6.66
CA SER A 113 23.01 -2.34 7.46
C SER A 113 22.33 -1.14 8.17
N PRO A 114 22.56 -0.89 9.47
CA PRO A 114 21.85 0.10 10.28
C PRO A 114 21.95 1.59 9.87
N ASP A 115 22.65 1.94 8.79
CA ASP A 115 23.22 3.28 8.62
C ASP A 115 22.40 4.30 7.80
N ASP A 116 21.12 4.06 7.52
CA ASP A 116 20.30 5.03 6.79
C ASP A 116 19.15 5.57 7.65
N THR A 117 19.53 6.27 8.73
CA THR A 117 18.61 7.08 9.54
C THR A 117 18.66 8.53 9.05
N SER A 118 18.33 8.75 7.78
CA SER A 118 18.16 10.09 7.23
C SER A 118 16.69 10.50 7.32
N LYS A 119 16.42 11.82 7.51
CA LYS A 119 15.09 12.39 7.74
C LYS A 119 14.13 12.04 6.60
N VAL A 120 13.36 10.97 6.76
CA VAL A 120 12.39 10.47 5.78
C VAL A 120 11.10 11.28 5.85
N GLY A 121 10.68 11.83 4.71
CA GLY A 121 9.37 12.49 4.58
C GLY A 121 8.22 11.50 4.82
N PHE A 122 7.04 11.99 5.20
CA PHE A 122 5.88 11.17 5.57
C PHE A 122 5.54 10.07 4.55
N GLY A 123 5.67 10.34 3.25
CA GLY A 123 5.45 9.33 2.20
C GLY A 123 6.50 8.21 2.16
N GLN A 124 7.75 8.51 2.52
CA GLN A 124 8.81 7.53 2.61
C GLN A 124 8.71 6.73 3.91
N TRP A 125 8.31 7.38 5.01
CA TRP A 125 7.93 6.70 6.25
C TRP A 125 6.73 5.75 6.04
N LEU A 126 5.67 6.19 5.36
CA LEU A 126 4.54 5.33 4.98
C LEU A 126 5.03 4.11 4.18
N ARG A 127 5.92 4.31 3.22
CA ARG A 127 6.50 3.23 2.41
C ARG A 127 7.35 2.27 3.23
N GLU A 128 8.24 2.76 4.09
CA GLU A 128 9.24 1.97 4.82
C GLU A 128 8.68 1.32 6.10
N ASN A 129 7.64 1.92 6.73
CA ASN A 129 7.04 1.41 7.96
C ASN A 129 5.67 0.73 7.76
N ILE A 130 4.79 1.27 6.91
CA ILE A 130 3.39 0.80 6.80
C ILE A 130 3.18 -0.12 5.59
N PHE A 131 3.71 0.26 4.42
CA PHE A 131 3.54 -0.51 3.18
C PHE A 131 4.71 -1.46 2.88
N THR A 132 5.73 -1.53 3.74
CA THR A 132 6.86 -2.44 3.55
C THR A 132 6.49 -3.86 3.93
N SER A 133 6.85 -4.80 3.05
CA SER A 133 6.69 -6.24 3.24
C SER A 133 7.73 -6.80 4.23
N ASP A 134 8.86 -6.13 4.45
CA ASP A 134 9.95 -6.63 5.30
C ASP A 134 9.78 -6.24 6.77
N ARG A 135 9.73 -7.23 7.67
CA ARG A 135 9.64 -7.01 9.14
C ARG A 135 10.77 -7.75 9.87
N LYS A 136 11.18 -7.23 11.04
CA LYS A 136 12.21 -7.87 11.89
C LYS A 136 11.75 -9.25 12.40
N ASN A 137 10.49 -9.36 12.82
CA ASN A 137 9.83 -10.62 13.19
C ASN A 137 8.56 -10.80 12.34
N PRO A 138 8.64 -11.31 11.10
CA PRO A 138 7.45 -11.57 10.31
C PRO A 138 6.72 -12.78 10.85
N LYS A 139 5.38 -12.68 10.86
CA LYS A 139 4.51 -13.83 11.08
C LYS A 139 4.25 -14.43 9.72
N ASP A 140 5.09 -15.38 9.32
CA ASP A 140 5.05 -15.96 7.98
C ASP A 140 3.70 -16.60 7.70
N TRP A 141 3.01 -17.17 8.69
CA TRP A 141 1.71 -17.83 8.53
C TRP A 141 0.53 -16.92 8.12
N ARG A 142 0.70 -15.59 8.00
CA ARG A 142 -0.38 -14.65 7.64
C ARG A 142 -0.16 -14.05 6.25
N ALA A 143 -1.23 -13.90 5.47
CA ALA A 143 -1.20 -13.11 4.23
C ALA A 143 -1.96 -11.80 4.42
N CYS A 144 -1.31 -10.67 4.15
CA CYS A 144 -1.95 -9.36 4.14
C CYS A 144 -2.52 -9.08 2.75
N TYR A 145 -3.57 -8.26 2.67
CA TYR A 145 -4.12 -7.81 1.40
C TYR A 145 -4.53 -6.34 1.44
N ILE A 146 -4.54 -5.75 0.24
CA ILE A 146 -5.07 -4.43 -0.06
C ILE A 146 -5.88 -4.56 -1.33
N GLY A 147 -6.98 -3.85 -1.40
CA GLY A 147 -7.89 -3.95 -2.52
C GLY A 147 -8.73 -2.72 -2.70
N GLY A 148 -9.37 -2.65 -3.85
CA GLY A 148 -10.46 -1.73 -4.12
C GLY A 148 -11.79 -2.48 -4.06
N TYR A 149 -12.83 -1.82 -3.60
CA TYR A 149 -14.19 -2.34 -3.69
C TYR A 149 -15.12 -1.30 -4.30
N LEU A 150 -16.16 -1.81 -4.96
CA LEU A 150 -17.35 -1.05 -5.31
C LEU A 150 -18.52 -1.71 -4.58
N SER A 151 -19.43 -0.92 -4.04
CA SER A 151 -20.64 -1.41 -3.38
C SER A 151 -21.86 -0.76 -4.02
N GLY A 152 -22.90 -1.54 -4.25
CA GLY A 152 -24.19 -1.05 -4.73
C GLY A 152 -25.32 -1.83 -4.07
N GLY A 153 -26.31 -1.14 -3.52
CA GLY A 153 -27.31 -1.79 -2.71
C GLY A 153 -28.48 -0.91 -2.30
N GLY A 154 -29.50 -1.54 -1.72
CA GLY A 154 -30.61 -0.89 -1.05
C GLY A 154 -30.54 -1.12 0.45
N TYR A 155 -30.93 -0.13 1.23
CA TYR A 155 -31.05 -0.25 2.68
C TYR A 155 -32.37 0.33 3.16
N SER A 156 -32.91 -0.23 4.23
CA SER A 156 -33.99 0.34 5.02
C SER A 156 -33.68 0.09 6.48
N VAL A 157 -33.27 1.14 7.19
CA VAL A 157 -32.82 1.05 8.57
C VAL A 157 -33.61 2.02 9.42
N LYS A 158 -34.17 1.51 10.51
CA LYS A 158 -34.90 2.24 11.51
C LYS A 158 -34.56 1.68 12.88
N LEU A 159 -33.77 2.45 13.63
CA LEU A 159 -33.34 2.13 15.01
C LEU A 159 -33.95 3.09 16.05
N GLY A 160 -34.65 4.14 15.61
CA GLY A 160 -35.23 5.16 16.48
C GLY A 160 -36.54 5.72 15.92
N LYS A 161 -36.83 6.99 16.23
CA LYS A 161 -38.08 7.67 15.83
C LYS A 161 -38.26 7.73 14.31
N GLU A 162 -37.16 7.97 13.60
CA GLU A 162 -37.11 8.03 12.13
C GLU A 162 -36.24 6.89 11.59
N GLY A 163 -36.71 6.29 10.49
CA GLY A 163 -35.96 5.37 9.65
C GLY A 163 -35.54 6.04 8.34
N ARG A 164 -34.55 5.47 7.67
CA ARG A 164 -34.10 5.89 6.34
C ARG A 164 -34.12 4.69 5.40
N GLN A 165 -34.74 4.86 4.25
CA GLN A 165 -34.81 3.85 3.20
C GLN A 165 -34.27 4.44 1.90
N GLY A 166 -33.39 3.72 1.23
CA GLY A 166 -32.69 4.31 0.10
C GLY A 166 -31.78 3.37 -0.66
N GLN A 167 -31.13 3.93 -1.67
CA GLN A 167 -30.05 3.30 -2.40
C GLN A 167 -28.71 3.81 -1.88
N LEU A 168 -27.73 2.91 -1.85
CA LEU A 168 -26.36 3.16 -1.43
C LEU A 168 -25.42 2.64 -2.50
N TYR A 169 -24.61 3.55 -3.03
CA TYR A 169 -23.46 3.23 -3.88
C TYR A 169 -22.20 3.67 -3.17
N GLY A 170 -21.13 2.90 -3.24
CA GLY A 170 -19.89 3.22 -2.55
C GLY A 170 -18.68 2.75 -3.31
N ILE A 171 -17.58 3.45 -3.09
CA ILE A 171 -16.27 3.09 -3.63
C ILE A 171 -15.24 3.30 -2.53
N GLY A 172 -14.32 2.36 -2.38
CA GLY A 172 -13.32 2.49 -1.35
C GLY A 172 -12.20 1.50 -1.46
N VAL A 173 -11.38 1.51 -0.41
CA VAL A 173 -10.26 0.60 -0.24
C VAL A 173 -10.58 -0.39 0.86
N THR A 174 -10.13 -1.62 0.67
CA THR A 174 -10.21 -2.70 1.65
C THR A 174 -8.81 -3.16 1.99
N PHE A 175 -8.55 -3.41 3.27
CA PHE A 175 -7.30 -3.96 3.72
C PHE A 175 -7.54 -4.93 4.86
N GLY A 176 -6.66 -5.92 4.99
CA GLY A 176 -6.82 -6.95 6.01
C GLY A 176 -5.71 -7.97 5.97
N TYR A 177 -5.86 -9.01 6.78
CA TYR A 177 -4.97 -10.15 6.81
C TYR A 177 -5.76 -11.44 7.01
N GLY A 178 -5.34 -12.48 6.30
CA GLY A 178 -5.86 -13.82 6.43
C GLY A 178 -4.99 -14.70 7.31
N ILE A 179 -5.65 -15.53 8.12
CA ILE A 179 -5.09 -16.49 9.06
C ILE A 179 -5.56 -17.90 8.64
N PRO A 180 -4.68 -18.88 8.41
CA PRO A 180 -5.08 -20.27 8.27
C PRO A 180 -5.71 -20.75 9.59
N LEU A 181 -6.95 -21.26 9.54
CA LEU A 181 -7.64 -21.78 10.73
C LEU A 181 -7.51 -23.30 10.80
N TYR A 182 -7.90 -23.98 9.72
CA TYR A 182 -7.93 -25.44 9.67
C TYR A 182 -7.72 -25.95 8.26
N GLN A 183 -6.91 -27.00 8.10
CA GLN A 183 -6.61 -27.63 6.82
C GLN A 183 -7.17 -29.06 6.81
N TYR A 184 -8.08 -29.31 5.89
CA TYR A 184 -8.61 -30.63 5.56
C TYR A 184 -7.78 -31.25 4.41
N GLU A 185 -7.94 -32.56 4.19
CA GLU A 185 -7.28 -33.25 3.07
C GLU A 185 -7.67 -32.68 1.69
N LYS A 186 -8.92 -32.20 1.55
CA LYS A 186 -9.49 -31.69 0.29
C LYS A 186 -9.95 -30.24 0.37
N GLY A 187 -9.41 -29.46 1.31
CA GLY A 187 -9.77 -28.05 1.47
C GLY A 187 -9.16 -27.42 2.70
N ALA A 188 -9.31 -26.11 2.85
CA ALA A 188 -8.85 -25.35 4.00
C ALA A 188 -9.85 -24.25 4.32
N VAL A 189 -10.02 -24.00 5.61
CA VAL A 189 -10.78 -22.87 6.14
C VAL A 189 -9.77 -21.88 6.70
N ASP A 190 -9.77 -20.69 6.15
CA ASP A 190 -8.98 -19.55 6.60
C ASP A 190 -9.92 -18.50 7.24
N LEU A 191 -9.46 -17.77 8.26
CA LEU A 191 -10.09 -16.55 8.75
C LEU A 191 -9.58 -15.36 7.96
N ASP A 192 -10.46 -14.51 7.50
CA ASP A 192 -10.16 -13.25 6.84
C ASP A 192 -10.59 -12.10 7.74
N LEU A 193 -9.61 -11.40 8.30
CA LEU A 193 -9.80 -10.25 9.18
C LEU A 193 -9.47 -8.97 8.42
N GLY A 194 -10.44 -8.10 8.23
CA GLY A 194 -10.22 -6.89 7.44
C GLY A 194 -11.22 -5.78 7.70
N MET A 195 -10.95 -4.64 7.07
CA MET A 195 -11.79 -3.46 7.13
C MET A 195 -11.89 -2.83 5.74
N SER A 196 -13.06 -2.29 5.44
CA SER A 196 -13.33 -1.55 4.21
C SER A 196 -13.76 -0.13 4.56
N VAL A 197 -13.10 0.85 3.95
CA VAL A 197 -13.37 2.28 4.17
C VAL A 197 -13.48 2.97 2.82
N GLY A 198 -14.49 3.82 2.65
CA GLY A 198 -14.74 4.48 1.38
C GLY A 198 -15.73 5.63 1.42
N LEU A 199 -16.00 6.18 0.24
CA LEU A 199 -17.01 7.20 0.04
C LEU A 199 -18.33 6.54 -0.31
N ALA A 200 -19.42 7.16 0.14
CA ALA A 200 -20.78 6.69 -0.08
C ALA A 200 -21.61 7.77 -0.79
N LEU A 201 -22.25 7.38 -1.88
CA LEU A 201 -23.31 8.10 -2.55
C LEU A 201 -24.64 7.48 -2.12
N THR A 202 -25.53 8.28 -1.57
CA THR A 202 -26.82 7.77 -1.12
C THR A 202 -27.96 8.69 -1.52
N LYS A 203 -29.09 8.06 -1.84
CA LYS A 203 -30.40 8.69 -1.97
C LYS A 203 -31.30 8.01 -0.95
N TYR A 204 -31.96 8.78 -0.09
CA TYR A 204 -32.80 8.19 0.95
C TYR A 204 -34.07 9.00 1.19
N ASP A 205 -35.14 8.27 1.47
CA ASP A 205 -36.41 8.77 1.97
C ASP A 205 -36.49 8.44 3.47
N ALA A 206 -36.87 9.43 4.28
CA ALA A 206 -37.05 9.25 5.71
C ALA A 206 -38.47 8.74 5.99
N PHE A 207 -38.63 7.83 6.96
CA PHE A 207 -39.93 7.28 7.33
C PHE A 207 -40.11 7.11 8.84
N ALA A 208 -41.25 7.53 9.39
CA ALA A 208 -41.63 7.30 10.78
C ALA A 208 -42.64 6.16 10.90
N HIS A 209 -42.84 5.65 12.13
CA HIS A 209 -43.76 4.55 12.43
C HIS A 209 -44.81 5.15 13.33
N ASN A 210 -46.07 5.09 12.90
CA ASN A 210 -47.18 5.57 13.69
C ASN A 210 -47.72 4.39 14.51
N PRO A 211 -47.53 4.39 15.85
CA PRO A 211 -47.96 3.29 16.70
C PRO A 211 -49.49 3.14 16.75
N ASP A 212 -50.24 4.22 16.50
CA ASP A 212 -51.71 4.23 16.62
C ASP A 212 -52.43 3.56 15.44
N GLY A 213 -51.77 3.49 14.28
CA GLY A 213 -52.36 2.94 13.04
C GLY A 213 -51.57 1.83 12.39
N ASP A 214 -50.41 1.47 12.93
CA ASP A 214 -49.58 0.36 12.46
C ASP A 214 -49.11 0.51 11.00
N TYR A 215 -48.77 1.73 10.60
CA TYR A 215 -48.27 2.06 9.25
C TYR A 215 -47.05 2.97 9.27
N TYR A 216 -46.29 2.97 8.17
CA TYR A 216 -45.15 3.84 7.97
C TYR A 216 -45.55 5.12 7.22
N THR A 217 -45.13 6.27 7.73
CA THR A 217 -45.31 7.57 7.08
C THR A 217 -44.00 8.05 6.50
N VAL A 218 -44.00 8.46 5.24
CA VAL A 218 -42.84 9.11 4.62
C VAL A 218 -42.77 10.54 5.11
N LEU A 219 -41.58 11.00 5.51
CA LEU A 219 -41.28 12.35 5.96
C LEU A 219 -40.53 13.09 4.84
N PRO A 220 -41.21 13.92 4.03
CA PRO A 220 -40.59 14.58 2.89
C PRO A 220 -39.50 15.58 3.31
N GLU A 221 -39.63 16.20 4.49
CA GLU A 221 -38.70 17.22 4.99
C GLU A 221 -37.30 16.66 5.33
N SER A 222 -37.23 15.42 5.79
CA SER A 222 -35.97 14.75 6.17
C SER A 222 -35.38 13.94 5.01
N SER A 223 -36.15 13.73 3.93
CA SER A 223 -35.75 12.98 2.74
C SER A 223 -34.77 13.78 1.89
N LYS A 224 -33.72 13.12 1.38
CA LYS A 224 -32.69 13.76 0.54
C LYS A 224 -32.51 13.01 -0.77
N GLY A 225 -32.36 13.80 -1.83
CA GLY A 225 -31.92 13.31 -3.12
C GLY A 225 -30.51 12.71 -3.08
N LEU A 226 -29.98 12.39 -4.26
CA LEU A 226 -28.64 11.84 -4.40
C LEU A 226 -27.60 12.83 -3.84
N HIS A 227 -26.91 12.43 -2.78
CA HIS A 227 -25.84 13.23 -2.18
C HIS A 227 -24.65 12.36 -1.76
N ILE A 228 -23.49 13.01 -1.66
CA ILE A 228 -22.24 12.40 -1.23
C ILE A 228 -22.12 12.55 0.29
N VAL A 229 -21.76 11.48 0.98
CA VAL A 229 -21.41 11.56 2.40
C VAL A 229 -20.02 12.18 2.53
N PRO A 230 -19.86 13.32 3.25
CA PRO A 230 -18.61 14.07 3.27
C PRO A 230 -17.50 13.43 4.11
N PHE A 231 -17.84 12.48 4.97
CA PHE A 231 -16.88 11.73 5.78
C PHE A 231 -16.69 10.31 5.23
N PRO A 232 -15.48 9.73 5.35
CA PRO A 232 -15.25 8.34 4.96
C PRO A 232 -16.10 7.40 5.84
N VAL A 233 -16.80 6.49 5.20
CA VAL A 233 -17.69 5.52 5.86
C VAL A 233 -16.97 4.18 5.97
N ILE A 234 -17.01 3.58 7.16
CA ILE A 234 -16.63 2.18 7.34
C ILE A 234 -17.75 1.33 6.75
N SER A 235 -17.50 0.75 5.59
CA SER A 235 -18.52 0.06 4.81
C SER A 235 -18.67 -1.41 5.19
N GLU A 236 -17.64 -2.04 5.75
CA GLU A 236 -17.68 -3.42 6.24
C GLU A 236 -16.51 -3.71 7.17
N LEU A 237 -16.81 -4.41 8.26
CA LEU A 237 -15.83 -5.12 9.08
C LEU A 237 -15.87 -6.59 8.68
N LYS A 238 -14.75 -7.11 8.22
CA LYS A 238 -14.62 -8.48 7.72
C LYS A 238 -14.08 -9.35 8.84
N VAL A 239 -14.91 -10.27 9.31
CA VAL A 239 -14.50 -11.45 10.07
C VAL A 239 -15.06 -12.65 9.33
N ALA A 240 -14.45 -12.94 8.18
CA ALA A 240 -15.00 -13.90 7.24
C ALA A 240 -14.29 -15.24 7.30
N PHE A 241 -15.06 -16.32 7.28
CA PHE A 241 -14.55 -17.64 7.00
C PHE A 241 -14.40 -17.81 5.50
N VAL A 242 -13.21 -18.19 5.06
CA VAL A 242 -12.88 -18.38 3.66
C VAL A 242 -12.52 -19.83 3.42
N PHE A 243 -13.38 -20.52 2.67
CA PHE A 243 -13.14 -21.88 2.24
C PHE A 243 -12.38 -21.87 0.91
N ARG A 244 -11.22 -22.54 0.89
CA ARG A 244 -10.36 -22.70 -0.29
C ARG A 244 -9.95 -24.15 -0.44
N LYS A 245 -9.53 -24.57 -1.63
CA LYS A 245 -8.93 -25.91 -1.79
C LYS A 245 -7.51 -26.01 -1.22
N ARG A 246 -6.71 -24.94 -1.32
CA ARG A 246 -5.41 -24.81 -0.65
C ARG A 246 -5.45 -23.63 0.33
N SER A 247 -4.91 -23.83 1.53
CA SER A 247 -4.84 -22.77 2.53
C SER A 247 -3.96 -21.60 2.06
N ILE A 248 -4.25 -20.41 2.60
CA ILE A 248 -3.36 -19.24 2.53
C ILE A 248 -1.91 -19.60 2.87
N ASP A 249 -1.71 -20.51 3.83
CA ASP A 249 -0.38 -20.77 4.33
C ASP A 249 0.54 -21.29 3.22
N ASP A 250 0.06 -22.20 2.37
CA ASP A 250 0.88 -22.77 1.30
C ASP A 250 0.84 -21.96 0.00
N LYS A 251 -0.28 -21.29 -0.28
CA LYS A 251 -0.53 -20.60 -1.54
C LYS A 251 0.43 -19.45 -1.82
N TYR A 252 0.77 -18.66 -0.81
CA TYR A 252 1.57 -17.43 -0.97
C TYR A 252 3.02 -17.55 -0.46
N LYS A 253 3.48 -18.75 -0.08
CA LYS A 253 4.88 -19.00 0.32
C LYS A 253 5.85 -19.04 -0.85
N ARG A 254 5.42 -19.63 -1.97
CA ARG A 254 6.34 -19.89 -3.09
C ARG A 254 6.71 -18.57 -3.76
N VAL A 255 8.01 -18.33 -3.89
CA VAL A 255 8.55 -17.18 -4.61
C VAL A 255 9.23 -17.70 -5.87
N ASP A 256 8.89 -17.09 -6.99
CA ASP A 256 9.50 -17.38 -8.28
C ASP A 256 10.95 -16.89 -8.28
N GLN A 257 11.90 -17.81 -8.06
CA GLN A 257 13.31 -17.48 -7.95
C GLN A 257 13.89 -16.95 -9.28
N GLU A 258 13.38 -17.41 -10.42
CA GLU A 258 13.80 -16.94 -11.74
C GLU A 258 13.41 -15.48 -11.93
N LYS A 259 12.15 -15.12 -11.64
CA LYS A 259 11.72 -13.71 -11.66
C LYS A 259 12.49 -12.83 -10.67
N LEU A 260 12.92 -13.38 -9.53
CA LEU A 260 13.77 -12.65 -8.60
C LEU A 260 15.17 -12.40 -9.18
N ARG A 261 15.81 -13.41 -9.78
CA ARG A 261 17.11 -13.29 -10.45
C ARG A 261 17.04 -12.26 -11.57
N GLU A 262 16.05 -12.34 -12.45
CA GLU A 262 15.85 -11.36 -13.53
C GLU A 262 15.68 -9.92 -13.00
N LYS A 263 14.97 -9.75 -11.88
CA LYS A 263 14.82 -8.43 -11.23
C LYS A 263 16.11 -7.92 -10.61
N MET A 264 16.99 -8.80 -10.14
CA MET A 264 18.32 -8.46 -9.65
C MET A 264 19.21 -8.07 -10.82
N ASP A 265 19.30 -8.91 -11.85
CA ASP A 265 20.07 -8.64 -13.07
C ASP A 265 19.65 -7.32 -13.73
N ARG A 266 18.35 -7.04 -13.80
CA ARG A 266 17.85 -5.76 -14.33
C ARG A 266 18.23 -4.57 -13.45
N ARG A 267 18.28 -4.73 -12.13
CA ARG A 267 18.75 -3.68 -11.22
C ARG A 267 20.24 -3.45 -11.38
N ASP A 268 21.02 -4.52 -11.47
CA ASP A 268 22.46 -4.46 -11.64
C ASP A 268 22.84 -3.84 -12.99
N ARG A 269 22.13 -4.20 -14.08
CA ARG A 269 22.25 -3.53 -15.39
C ARG A 269 21.98 -2.03 -15.32
N LYS A 270 20.93 -1.60 -14.58
CA LYS A 270 20.63 -0.18 -14.40
C LYS A 270 21.64 0.55 -13.52
N ALA A 271 22.21 -0.13 -12.53
CA ALA A 271 23.29 0.42 -11.71
C ALA A 271 24.55 0.61 -12.55
N MET A 272 24.97 -0.42 -13.30
CA MET A 272 26.09 -0.34 -14.24
C MET A 272 25.94 0.79 -15.25
N GLN A 273 24.75 0.98 -15.83
CA GLN A 273 24.46 2.09 -16.75
C GLN A 273 24.60 3.47 -16.11
N ARG A 274 24.28 3.61 -14.81
CA ARG A 274 24.43 4.87 -14.08
C ARG A 274 25.89 5.16 -13.78
N ASP A 275 26.63 4.13 -13.37
CA ASP A 275 28.05 4.25 -13.03
C ASP A 275 28.87 4.59 -14.27
N SER A 276 28.58 3.96 -15.42
CA SER A 276 29.22 4.31 -16.69
C SER A 276 28.93 5.76 -17.12
N LEU A 277 27.70 6.22 -16.93
CA LEU A 277 27.31 7.60 -17.26
C LEU A 277 27.93 8.63 -16.31
N GLN A 278 28.16 8.27 -15.05
CA GLN A 278 28.92 9.09 -14.11
C GLN A 278 30.40 9.18 -14.49
N GLN A 279 31.02 8.07 -14.89
CA GLN A 279 32.40 8.05 -15.34
C GLN A 279 32.59 8.91 -16.59
N GLN A 280 31.70 8.83 -17.58
CA GLN A 280 31.73 9.70 -18.75
C GLN A 280 31.65 11.18 -18.37
N ARG A 281 30.70 11.54 -17.48
CA ARG A 281 30.57 12.92 -16.99
C ARG A 281 31.79 13.41 -16.23
N ALA A 282 32.51 12.52 -15.52
CA ALA A 282 33.74 12.88 -14.82
C ALA A 282 34.87 13.16 -15.83
N LEU A 283 35.04 12.28 -16.82
CA LEU A 283 36.02 12.46 -17.89
C LEU A 283 35.73 13.73 -18.71
N ASP A 284 34.46 14.01 -19.03
CA ASP A 284 34.08 15.23 -19.74
C ASP A 284 34.38 16.50 -18.92
N ARG A 285 34.20 16.44 -17.59
CA ARG A 285 34.58 17.54 -16.69
C ARG A 285 36.09 17.73 -16.63
N GLU A 286 36.87 16.65 -16.60
CA GLU A 286 38.33 16.71 -16.64
C GLU A 286 38.84 17.29 -17.95
N LYS A 287 38.27 16.86 -19.09
CA LYS A 287 38.58 17.44 -20.40
C LYS A 287 38.26 18.93 -20.46
N LEU A 288 37.08 19.33 -19.99
CA LEU A 288 36.68 20.73 -19.97
C LEU A 288 37.51 21.57 -19.00
N ALA A 289 38.02 20.97 -17.91
CA ALA A 289 38.95 21.63 -17.00
C ALA A 289 40.36 21.78 -17.63
N ALA A 290 40.84 20.75 -18.32
CA ALA A 290 42.12 20.78 -19.05
C ALA A 290 42.09 21.79 -20.20
N GLU A 291 41.01 21.85 -20.96
CA GLU A 291 40.80 22.85 -22.02
C GLU A 291 40.80 24.28 -21.45
N LYS A 292 40.10 24.51 -20.33
CA LYS A 292 40.13 25.79 -19.63
C LYS A 292 41.50 26.15 -19.08
N ALA A 293 42.26 25.17 -18.58
CA ALA A 293 43.62 25.39 -18.09
C ALA A 293 44.58 25.72 -19.23
N ALA A 294 44.51 25.02 -20.36
CA ALA A 294 45.27 25.31 -21.57
C ALA A 294 44.95 26.70 -22.13
N ALA A 295 43.66 27.07 -22.23
CA ALA A 295 43.26 28.41 -22.65
C ALA A 295 43.72 29.52 -21.67
N ALA A 296 43.82 29.22 -20.38
CA ALA A 296 44.37 30.14 -19.40
C ALA A 296 45.91 30.25 -19.52
N GLU A 297 46.59 29.19 -19.90
CA GLU A 297 48.03 29.15 -20.15
C GLU A 297 48.41 29.89 -21.44
N GLU A 298 47.65 29.71 -22.52
CA GLU A 298 47.81 30.48 -23.76
C GLU A 298 47.63 31.99 -23.52
N ARG A 299 46.65 32.39 -22.69
CA ARG A 299 46.48 33.79 -22.27
C ARG A 299 47.66 34.31 -21.44
N ARG A 300 48.30 33.46 -20.62
CA ARG A 300 49.50 33.84 -19.85
C ARG A 300 50.73 34.01 -20.75
N LEU A 301 50.84 33.22 -21.82
CA LEU A 301 51.94 33.30 -22.77
C LEU A 301 51.83 34.54 -23.69
N SER A 302 50.61 34.95 -24.04
CA SER A 302 50.35 36.18 -24.80
C SER A 302 50.62 37.48 -24.01
N ASP A 303 50.67 37.42 -22.69
CA ASP A 303 50.88 38.59 -21.80
C ASP A 303 52.36 38.87 -21.48
N THR A 304 53.32 38.24 -22.18
CA THR A 304 54.77 38.46 -21.93
C THR A 304 55.26 39.77 -22.59
N PRO A 305 55.79 40.77 -21.86
CA PRO A 305 56.23 42.04 -22.45
C PRO A 305 57.62 41.91 -23.12
N VAL A 306 57.75 42.43 -24.34
CA VAL A 306 59.05 42.67 -24.99
C VAL A 306 59.78 43.81 -24.25
N VAL A 307 60.96 43.53 -23.69
CA VAL A 307 61.79 44.52 -22.99
C VAL A 307 62.66 45.29 -24.00
N GLN A 308 62.47 46.60 -24.09
CA GLN A 308 63.47 47.57 -24.60
C GLN A 308 64.07 48.32 -23.40
N PRO A 309 65.39 48.59 -23.35
CA PRO A 309 66.03 49.20 -22.19
C PRO A 309 65.85 50.72 -22.17
N ALA A 310 65.65 51.25 -20.96
CA ALA A 310 65.33 52.64 -20.65
C ALA A 310 66.58 53.52 -20.45
N GLU A 311 66.45 54.83 -20.72
CA GLU A 311 67.13 55.93 -20.00
C GLU A 311 66.35 57.28 -20.11
N PRO A 312 66.57 58.26 -19.20
CA PRO A 312 65.51 59.14 -18.65
C PRO A 312 65.71 60.66 -18.87
N SER A 313 64.65 61.49 -18.79
CA SER A 313 64.77 62.90 -18.32
C SER A 313 63.44 63.66 -18.04
N SER A 314 63.46 64.33 -16.86
CA SER A 314 63.00 65.70 -16.50
C SER A 314 61.55 66.21 -16.65
N ALA A 315 61.04 66.73 -15.52
CA ALA A 315 60.18 67.93 -15.30
C ALA A 315 58.76 67.92 -15.95
N GLU A 316 57.65 68.45 -15.40
CA GLU A 316 57.44 69.63 -14.54
C GLU A 316 56.01 69.61 -13.89
N LYS A 317 55.76 70.58 -12.99
CA LYS A 317 54.62 70.85 -12.09
C LYS A 317 53.20 70.85 -12.70
N ALA A 318 52.17 70.54 -11.88
CA ALA A 318 51.07 71.47 -11.51
C ALA A 318 50.04 70.82 -10.55
N ALA A 319 49.41 71.68 -9.75
CA ALA A 319 48.58 71.39 -8.59
C ALA A 319 47.12 70.98 -8.91
N GLY A 320 46.46 70.33 -7.94
CA GLY A 320 45.01 70.19 -7.88
C GLY A 320 44.51 69.07 -6.96
N ARG A 321 44.11 69.41 -5.72
CA ARG A 321 43.26 68.58 -4.82
C ARG A 321 41.78 68.97 -5.07
N PRO A 322 40.71 68.29 -4.55
CA PRO A 322 40.67 67.13 -3.64
C PRO A 322 39.51 66.10 -3.85
N ALA A 323 39.46 65.11 -2.94
CA ALA A 323 38.26 64.60 -2.24
C ALA A 323 37.41 63.45 -2.86
N LYS A 324 37.43 62.29 -2.18
CA LYS A 324 36.41 61.80 -1.20
C LYS A 324 35.98 60.33 -1.38
N SER A 325 36.01 59.62 -0.25
CA SER A 325 35.06 58.59 0.26
C SER A 325 34.79 57.33 -0.58
N GLY A 326 34.78 56.11 -0.04
CA GLY A 326 34.78 55.66 1.35
C GLY A 326 35.14 54.18 1.42
N LYS A 327 35.93 53.83 2.42
CA LYS A 327 36.20 52.45 2.82
C LYS A 327 35.08 52.01 3.74
N GLU A 328 34.25 51.07 3.30
CA GLU A 328 33.47 50.24 4.23
C GLU A 328 34.21 48.90 4.38
N LYS A 329 35.01 48.82 5.46
CA LYS A 329 35.51 47.56 5.99
C LYS A 329 34.39 46.96 6.85
N ILE A 330 33.81 45.84 6.42
CA ILE A 330 33.21 44.88 7.36
C ILE A 330 33.96 43.56 7.19
N SER A 331 34.67 43.24 8.27
CA SER A 331 35.32 41.99 8.60
C SER A 331 34.39 40.78 8.44
N ARG A 332 34.81 39.78 7.67
CA ARG A 332 34.34 38.41 7.84
C ARG A 332 35.41 37.62 8.58
N GLU A 333 35.13 37.33 9.85
CA GLU A 333 35.81 36.29 10.62
C GLU A 333 35.83 34.99 9.82
N LYS A 334 37.04 34.47 9.59
CA LYS A 334 37.23 33.04 9.32
C LYS A 334 36.94 32.29 10.60
N LYS A 335 35.73 31.74 10.74
CA LYS A 335 35.51 30.58 11.61
C LYS A 335 36.09 29.36 10.92
N GLU A 336 37.30 28.98 11.31
CA GLU A 336 37.79 27.62 11.11
C GLU A 336 36.80 26.64 11.75
N LYS A 337 36.29 25.71 10.95
CA LYS A 337 35.57 24.55 11.46
C LYS A 337 36.62 23.53 11.90
N PRO A 338 36.53 22.95 13.10
CA PRO A 338 37.43 21.86 13.48
C PRO A 338 37.18 20.66 12.55
N ALA A 339 38.27 20.02 12.14
CA ALA A 339 38.25 18.77 11.41
C ALA A 339 37.41 17.73 12.18
N LYS A 340 36.37 17.21 11.54
CA LYS A 340 35.65 16.05 12.06
C LYS A 340 36.55 14.84 11.88
N GLU A 341 37.16 14.38 12.96
CA GLU A 341 37.73 13.05 13.04
C GLU A 341 36.67 12.02 12.62
N SER A 342 37.04 11.15 11.68
CA SER A 342 36.24 10.02 11.26
C SER A 342 35.99 9.10 12.46
N GLY A 343 34.77 8.58 12.61
CA GLY A 343 34.40 7.66 13.70
C GLY A 343 35.28 6.41 13.80
N PHE A 344 36.05 6.12 12.74
CA PHE A 344 37.06 5.06 12.70
C PHE A 344 38.23 5.31 13.67
N MET A 345 38.74 6.55 13.79
CA MET A 345 39.83 6.88 14.72
C MET A 345 39.41 6.78 16.20
N LYS A 346 38.15 7.12 16.53
CA LYS A 346 37.61 6.96 17.88
C LYS A 346 37.45 5.49 18.28
N LEU A 347 37.20 4.61 17.30
CA LEU A 347 37.08 3.16 17.54
C LEU A 347 38.45 2.49 17.72
N PHE A 348 39.48 3.00 17.05
CA PHE A 348 40.86 2.51 17.23
C PHE A 348 41.45 2.93 18.57
N ARG A 349 41.20 4.17 19.03
CA ARG A 349 41.66 4.63 20.34
C ARG A 349 40.95 3.91 21.50
N LYS A 350 39.64 3.64 21.35
CA LYS A 350 38.91 2.84 22.36
C LYS A 350 39.36 1.37 22.41
N LYS A 351 39.94 0.83 21.34
CA LYS A 351 40.50 -0.54 21.32
C LYS A 351 41.94 -0.61 21.85
N SER A 352 42.72 0.47 21.79
CA SER A 352 44.03 0.53 22.43
C SER A 352 43.91 0.66 23.95
N ASP A 353 43.00 1.51 24.41
CA ASP A 353 42.86 1.79 25.86
C ASP A 353 42.25 0.58 26.61
N VAL A 354 41.40 -0.22 25.97
CA VAL A 354 40.85 -1.47 26.55
C VAL A 354 41.90 -2.59 26.58
N LYS A 355 42.93 -2.54 25.71
CA LYS A 355 44.03 -3.52 25.76
C LYS A 355 45.05 -3.21 26.84
N GLU A 356 45.23 -1.94 27.22
CA GLU A 356 46.12 -1.56 28.33
C GLU A 356 45.49 -1.80 29.71
N GLU A 357 44.17 -1.85 29.83
CA GLU A 357 43.47 -2.23 31.08
C GLU A 357 43.39 -3.75 31.34
N GLU A 358 43.64 -4.61 30.33
CA GLU A 358 43.69 -6.08 30.50
C GLU A 358 45.11 -6.61 30.84
N GLU A 359 46.14 -5.76 30.84
CA GLU A 359 47.55 -6.14 31.14
C GLU A 359 48.12 -5.50 32.43
N GLN A 360 47.28 -5.01 33.35
CA GLN A 360 47.69 -4.58 34.70
C GLN A 360 46.99 -5.33 35.83
#